data_AF-A0AAU0R7C8-F1
#
_entry.id   AF-A0AAU0R7C8-F1
#
_cell.length_a   1.000
_cell.length_b   1.000
_cell.length_c   1.000
_cell.angle_alpha   90.00
_cell.angle_beta   90.00
_cell.angle_gamma   90.00
#
_symmetry.space_group_name_H-M   'P 1'
#
loop_
_entity.id
_entity.type
_entity.pdbx_description
1 polymer ?
#
loop_
_entity_poly.entity_id
_entity_poly.type
_entity_poly.pdbx_seq_one_letter_code
_entity_poly.pdbx_strand_id
1 'polypeptide(L)'
;MAIFLEGKSKCPICGKVIIAAEAYLFPPFVSNRKEPLDFFNDKVFHKSCLLTHPLAEKAIQFTKVPMPFVCKLTEEPIWPGEEIFGFGLVTSDENSPAYALNFTYIKKEAFDKWEQRDAVLAELKRFEINL
;
A
#
# COMPACT_ATOMS: atom_id res chain seq x y z
N MET A 1 -7.95 0.50 7.42
CA MET A 1 -9.10 0.53 6.50
C MET A 1 -9.80 1.86 6.66
N ALA A 2 -9.97 2.61 5.57
CA ALA A 2 -10.58 3.94 5.61
C ALA A 2 -12.03 3.81 6.07
N ILE A 3 -12.31 4.20 7.30
CA ILE A 3 -13.68 4.28 7.82
C ILE A 3 -14.26 5.61 7.36
N PHE A 4 -15.21 5.55 6.45
CA PHE A 4 -15.98 6.72 6.03
C PHE A 4 -17.24 6.87 6.90
N LEU A 5 -17.36 8.01 7.56
CA LEU A 5 -18.53 8.40 8.34
C LEU A 5 -19.20 9.57 7.61
N GLU A 6 -20.33 9.30 6.96
CA GLU A 6 -21.07 10.32 6.22
C GLU A 6 -21.44 11.49 7.13
N GLY A 7 -21.22 12.71 6.64
CA GLY A 7 -21.46 13.93 7.41
C GLY A 7 -20.41 14.23 8.50
N LYS A 8 -19.40 13.38 8.69
CA LYS A 8 -18.33 13.56 9.70
C LYS A 8 -16.92 13.53 9.12
N SER A 9 -16.65 12.64 8.17
CA SER A 9 -15.34 12.55 7.52
C SER A 9 -15.06 13.80 6.69
N LYS A 10 -13.88 14.39 6.88
CA LYS A 10 -13.42 15.58 6.16
C LYS A 10 -12.43 15.19 5.07
N CYS A 11 -12.48 15.88 3.94
CA CYS A 11 -11.50 15.72 2.88
C CYS A 11 -10.15 16.32 3.31
N PRO A 12 -9.05 15.56 3.26
CA PRO A 12 -7.72 16.07 3.60
C PRO A 12 -7.22 17.21 2.68
N ILE A 13 -7.76 17.33 1.46
CA ILE A 13 -7.34 18.37 0.49
C ILE A 13 -8.01 19.71 0.80
N CYS A 14 -9.34 19.74 0.99
CA CYS A 14 -10.10 20.99 1.12
C CYS A 14 -10.64 21.26 2.55
N GLY A 15 -10.53 20.29 3.46
CA GLY A 15 -10.99 20.37 4.85
C GLY A 15 -12.51 20.28 5.06
N LYS A 16 -13.30 20.24 3.99
CA LYS A 16 -14.78 20.17 4.06
C LYS A 16 -15.26 18.75 4.30
N VAL A 17 -16.45 18.62 4.88
CA VAL A 17 -17.13 17.33 5.09
C VAL A 17 -17.48 16.68 3.73
N ILE A 18 -17.35 15.36 3.67
CA ILE A 18 -17.66 14.55 2.49
C ILE A 18 -19.03 13.88 2.68
N ILE A 19 -19.86 13.93 1.64
CA ILE A 19 -21.11 13.15 1.51
C ILE A 19 -20.86 11.91 0.65
N ALA A 20 -21.67 10.85 0.82
CA ALA A 20 -21.40 9.55 0.20
C ALA A 20 -21.31 9.60 -1.33
N ALA A 21 -22.16 10.40 -1.99
CA ALA A 21 -22.18 10.53 -3.45
C ALA A 21 -20.84 11.04 -4.03
N GLU A 22 -20.11 11.85 -3.26
CA GLU A 22 -18.88 12.51 -3.66
C GLU A 22 -17.62 11.81 -3.15
N ALA A 23 -17.76 10.75 -2.36
CA ALA A 23 -16.64 10.08 -1.70
C ALA A 23 -15.84 9.19 -2.67
N TYR A 24 -14.52 9.29 -2.59
CA TYR A 24 -13.59 8.28 -3.10
C TYR A 24 -12.78 7.75 -1.93
N LEU A 25 -12.81 6.43 -1.73
CA LEU A 25 -12.14 5.75 -0.62
C LEU A 25 -10.90 5.05 -1.14
N PHE A 26 -9.76 5.32 -0.51
CA PHE A 26 -8.56 4.53 -0.71
C PHE A 26 -8.50 3.41 0.33
N PRO A 27 -8.20 2.17 -0.07
CA PRO A 27 -7.85 1.13 0.89
C PRO A 27 -6.52 1.48 1.60
N PRO A 28 -6.12 0.75 2.64
CA PRO A 28 -4.73 0.73 3.03
C PRO A 28 -3.94 0.04 1.91
N PHE A 29 -3.00 0.76 1.30
CA PHE A 29 -2.20 0.23 0.19
C PHE A 29 -0.73 0.63 0.25
N VAL A 30 -0.31 1.44 1.23
CA VAL A 30 1.08 1.87 1.40
C VAL A 30 1.66 1.24 2.67
N SER A 31 2.75 0.49 2.51
CA SER A 31 3.54 -0.07 3.61
C SER A 31 4.56 0.93 4.14
N ASN A 32 5.18 1.72 3.25
CA ASN A 32 6.16 2.75 3.61
C ASN A 32 5.49 4.12 3.79
N ARG A 33 5.32 4.56 5.05
CA ARG A 33 4.68 5.86 5.35
C ARG A 33 5.46 7.08 4.90
N LYS A 34 6.72 6.92 4.46
CA LYS A 34 7.53 8.01 3.90
C LYS A 34 7.26 8.22 2.41
N GLU A 35 6.55 7.31 1.74
CA GLU A 35 6.14 7.51 0.36
C GLU A 35 5.20 8.72 0.25
N PRO A 36 5.37 9.60 -0.76
CA PRO A 36 4.44 10.70 -0.99
C PRO A 36 2.99 10.24 -1.16
N LEU A 37 2.79 9.00 -1.61
CA LEU A 37 1.48 8.38 -1.78
C LEU A 37 0.80 7.96 -0.47
N ASP A 38 1.50 7.97 0.67
CA ASP A 38 0.88 7.77 1.99
C ASP A 38 -0.17 8.85 2.30
N PHE A 39 -0.09 10.00 1.62
CA PHE A 39 -1.14 11.01 1.66
C PHE A 39 -2.53 10.43 1.36
N PHE A 40 -2.64 9.44 0.47
CA PHE A 40 -3.90 8.79 0.09
C PHE A 40 -4.20 7.54 0.91
N ASN A 41 -3.18 6.94 1.52
CA ASN A 41 -3.28 5.67 2.22
C ASN A 41 -4.36 5.73 3.32
N ASP A 42 -5.30 4.79 3.25
CA ASP A 42 -6.34 4.62 4.26
C ASP A 42 -7.24 5.84 4.51
N LYS A 43 -7.51 6.64 3.46
CA LYS A 43 -8.26 7.90 3.57
C LYS A 43 -9.40 8.01 2.56
N VAL A 44 -10.24 9.02 2.79
CA VAL A 44 -11.39 9.36 1.95
C VAL A 44 -11.29 10.81 1.47
N PHE A 45 -11.63 11.04 0.21
CA PHE A 45 -11.53 12.33 -0.46
C PHE A 45 -12.82 12.66 -1.21
N HIS A 46 -13.08 13.95 -1.46
CA HIS A 46 -14.00 14.32 -2.54
C HIS A 46 -13.41 13.87 -3.87
N LYS A 47 -14.23 13.26 -4.74
CA LYS A 47 -13.84 12.87 -6.11
C LYS A 47 -13.26 14.06 -6.88
N SER A 48 -13.86 15.25 -6.77
CA SER A 48 -13.39 16.47 -7.44
C SER A 48 -12.02 16.91 -6.95
N CYS A 49 -11.81 16.97 -5.62
CA CYS A 49 -10.50 17.31 -5.05
C CYS A 49 -9.43 16.30 -5.46
N LEU A 50 -9.76 15.01 -5.44
CA LEU A 50 -8.85 13.95 -5.85
C LEU A 50 -8.39 14.15 -7.31
N LEU A 51 -9.32 14.38 -8.24
CA LEU A 51 -9.00 14.56 -9.66
C LEU A 51 -8.09 15.77 -9.95
N THR A 52 -8.04 16.74 -9.03
CA THR A 52 -7.14 17.92 -9.15
C THR A 52 -5.76 17.72 -8.51
N HIS A 53 -5.55 16.64 -7.74
CA HIS A 53 -4.30 16.45 -7.01
C HIS A 53 -3.22 15.83 -7.93
N PRO A 54 -1.99 16.38 -7.99
CA PRO A 54 -0.96 15.95 -8.96
C PRO A 54 -0.61 14.46 -8.91
N LEU A 55 -0.65 13.86 -7.72
CA LEU A 55 -0.32 12.43 -7.51
C LEU A 55 -1.53 11.48 -7.57
N ALA A 56 -2.75 11.99 -7.80
CA ALA A 56 -3.96 11.17 -7.68
C ALA A 56 -4.02 10.03 -8.69
N GLU A 57 -3.63 10.29 -9.94
CA GLU A 57 -3.66 9.27 -10.98
C GLU A 57 -2.76 8.08 -10.60
N LYS A 58 -1.53 8.36 -10.15
CA LYS A 58 -0.58 7.34 -9.68
C LYS A 58 -1.14 6.57 -8.47
N ALA A 59 -1.76 7.26 -7.51
CA ALA A 59 -2.40 6.61 -6.36
C ALA A 59 -3.54 5.67 -6.79
N ILE A 60 -4.42 6.12 -7.71
CA ILE A 60 -5.55 5.33 -8.22
C ILE A 60 -5.06 4.11 -9.03
N GLN A 61 -3.94 4.23 -9.74
CA GLN A 61 -3.35 3.09 -10.45
C GLN A 61 -2.89 2.01 -9.46
N PHE A 62 -2.24 2.42 -8.37
CA PHE A 62 -1.75 1.48 -7.36
C PHE A 62 -2.86 0.75 -6.58
N THR A 63 -4.03 1.36 -6.41
CA THR A 63 -5.16 0.66 -5.78
C THR A 63 -5.77 -0.43 -6.67
N LYS A 64 -5.44 -0.44 -7.96
CA LYS A 64 -5.91 -1.45 -8.93
C LYS A 64 -4.93 -2.61 -9.09
N VAL A 65 -3.74 -2.54 -8.50
CA VAL A 65 -2.75 -3.61 -8.61
C VAL A 65 -3.29 -4.83 -7.87
N PRO A 66 -3.52 -5.96 -8.55
CA PRO A 66 -3.96 -7.17 -7.88
C PRO A 66 -2.82 -7.67 -6.99
N MET A 67 -3.12 -7.94 -5.72
CA MET A 67 -2.20 -8.68 -4.86
C MET A 67 -2.51 -10.17 -5.02
N PRO A 68 -1.65 -10.95 -5.71
CA PRO A 68 -1.95 -12.34 -5.99
C PRO A 68 -1.75 -13.17 -4.73
N PHE A 69 -2.64 -14.14 -4.45
CA PHE A 69 -2.49 -15.09 -3.34
C PHE A 69 -1.46 -16.19 -3.67
N VAL A 70 -0.29 -15.79 -4.16
CA VAL A 70 0.89 -16.65 -4.37
C VAL A 70 2.10 -16.01 -3.72
N CYS A 71 3.01 -16.84 -3.23
CA CYS A 71 4.27 -16.40 -2.66
C CYS A 71 5.18 -15.83 -3.76
N LYS A 72 5.66 -14.60 -3.60
CA LYS A 72 6.55 -13.96 -4.58
C LYS A 72 7.86 -14.71 -4.79
N LEU A 73 8.36 -15.41 -3.77
CA LEU A 73 9.67 -16.08 -3.81
C LEU A 73 9.60 -17.52 -4.32
N THR A 74 8.48 -18.22 -4.08
CA THR A 74 8.34 -19.65 -4.46
C THR A 74 7.32 -19.87 -5.57
N GLU A 75 6.53 -18.86 -5.93
CA GLU A 75 5.40 -18.92 -6.88
C GLU A 75 4.29 -19.90 -6.48
N GLU A 76 4.36 -20.48 -5.28
CA GLU A 76 3.35 -21.39 -4.74
C GLU A 76 2.12 -20.62 -4.21
N PRO A 77 0.92 -21.22 -4.27
CA PRO A 77 -0.27 -20.67 -3.64
C PRO A 77 -0.08 -20.43 -2.14
N ILE A 78 -0.70 -19.37 -1.64
CA ILE A 78 -0.80 -19.07 -0.21
C ILE A 78 -2.13 -19.61 0.31
N TRP A 79 -2.08 -20.49 1.30
CA TRP A 79 -3.24 -21.12 1.91
C TRP A 79 -3.64 -20.44 3.23
N PRO A 80 -4.93 -20.49 3.61
CA PRO A 80 -5.37 -20.00 4.92
C PRO A 80 -4.59 -20.64 6.07
N GLY A 81 -4.09 -19.83 6.98
CA GLY A 81 -3.32 -20.27 8.16
C GLY A 81 -1.80 -20.26 7.98
N GLU A 82 -1.29 -20.04 6.77
CA GLU A 82 0.14 -19.83 6.56
C GLU A 82 0.59 -18.46 7.13
N GLU A 83 1.78 -18.43 7.75
CA GLU A 83 2.41 -17.17 8.17
C GLU A 83 2.97 -16.44 6.94
N ILE A 84 2.50 -15.22 6.71
CA ILE A 84 2.88 -14.42 5.53
C ILE A 84 3.29 -13.00 5.93
N PHE A 85 4.20 -12.43 5.14
CA PHE A 85 4.44 -11.00 5.08
C PHE A 85 3.68 -10.43 3.87
N GLY A 86 2.84 -9.43 4.11
CA GLY A 86 2.12 -8.71 3.06
C GLY A 86 2.68 -7.31 2.87
N PHE A 87 2.99 -6.98 1.62
CA PHE A 87 3.57 -5.70 1.24
C PHE A 87 2.62 -4.99 0.27
N GLY A 88 2.14 -3.80 0.65
CA GLY A 88 1.52 -2.86 -0.29
C GLY A 88 2.60 -2.14 -1.10
N LEU A 89 2.45 -0.84 -1.30
CA LEU A 89 3.49 0.02 -1.84
C LEU A 89 4.60 0.22 -0.80
N VAL A 90 5.78 -0.34 -1.08
CA VAL A 90 7.01 -0.18 -0.30
C VAL A 90 7.81 1.03 -0.81
N THR A 91 7.90 1.21 -2.12
CA THR A 91 8.59 2.36 -2.71
C THR A 91 8.10 2.61 -4.13
N SER A 92 8.04 3.88 -4.55
CA SER A 92 7.76 4.24 -5.94
C SER A 92 9.01 4.47 -6.79
N ASP A 93 10.21 4.27 -6.21
CA ASP A 93 11.49 4.23 -6.92
C ASP A 93 11.77 2.84 -7.48
N GLU A 94 11.68 2.70 -8.81
CA GLU A 94 11.89 1.45 -9.54
C GLU A 94 13.34 0.92 -9.44
N ASN A 95 14.30 1.76 -9.05
CA ASN A 95 15.70 1.37 -8.90
C ASN A 95 16.02 0.81 -7.51
N SER A 96 15.11 0.95 -6.54
CA SER A 96 15.30 0.39 -5.20
C SER A 96 15.10 -1.14 -5.24
N PRO A 97 15.98 -1.94 -4.59
CA PRO A 97 15.77 -3.38 -4.43
C PRO A 97 14.43 -3.73 -3.78
N ALA A 98 13.89 -2.85 -2.93
CA ALA A 98 12.60 -3.02 -2.27
C ALA A 98 11.40 -2.83 -3.21
N TYR A 99 11.60 -2.26 -4.41
CA TYR A 99 10.53 -2.11 -5.41
C TYR A 99 9.92 -3.45 -5.80
N ALA A 100 10.73 -4.52 -5.82
CA ALA A 100 10.28 -5.88 -6.13
C ALA A 100 9.27 -6.46 -5.11
N LEU A 101 9.14 -5.82 -3.94
CA LEU A 101 8.21 -6.23 -2.89
C LEU A 101 6.84 -5.54 -3.03
N ASN A 102 6.71 -4.53 -3.89
CA ASN A 102 5.46 -3.81 -4.05
C ASN A 102 4.30 -4.74 -4.42
N PHE A 103 3.22 -4.70 -3.64
CA PHE A 103 1.99 -5.47 -3.85
C PHE A 103 2.21 -6.99 -3.90
N THR A 104 3.07 -7.49 -3.03
CA THR A 104 3.41 -8.92 -2.94
C THR A 104 3.05 -9.53 -1.60
N TYR A 105 2.92 -10.85 -1.60
CA TYR A 105 2.93 -11.66 -0.38
C TYR A 105 4.14 -12.59 -0.41
N ILE A 106 4.74 -12.83 0.75
CA ILE A 106 5.85 -13.77 0.92
C ILE A 106 5.54 -14.66 2.11
N LYS A 107 5.59 -15.98 1.92
CA LYS A 107 5.53 -16.93 3.05
C LYS A 107 6.74 -16.71 3.95
N LYS A 108 6.53 -16.65 5.27
CA LYS A 108 7.60 -16.42 6.24
C LYS A 108 8.76 -17.41 6.09
N GLU A 109 8.45 -18.70 5.91
CA GLU A 109 9.47 -19.74 5.69
C GLU A 109 10.31 -19.51 4.42
N ALA A 110 9.70 -18.99 3.35
CA ALA A 110 10.40 -18.65 2.12
C ALA A 110 11.26 -17.41 2.32
N PHE A 111 10.75 -16.41 3.04
CA PHE A 111 11.49 -15.21 3.39
C PHE A 111 12.73 -15.52 4.22
N ASP A 112 12.63 -16.42 5.21
CA ASP A 112 13.74 -16.80 6.08
C ASP A 112 14.88 -17.53 5.35
N LYS A 113 14.57 -18.18 4.22
CA LYS A 113 15.54 -18.87 3.36
C LYS A 113 16.04 -18.02 2.20
N TRP A 114 15.55 -16.80 2.05
CA TRP A 114 15.86 -15.96 0.90
C TRP A 114 17.28 -15.40 1.00
N GLU A 115 18.12 -15.65 -0.01
CA GLU A 115 19.51 -15.18 -0.05
C GLU A 115 19.63 -13.66 0.11
N GLN A 116 18.66 -12.89 -0.40
CA GLN A 116 18.66 -11.42 -0.31
C GLN A 116 17.98 -10.87 0.95
N ARG A 117 17.56 -11.73 1.89
CA ARG A 117 16.79 -11.37 3.09
C ARG A 117 17.41 -10.20 3.85
N ASP A 118 18.70 -10.27 4.16
CA ASP A 118 19.35 -9.26 5.01
C ASP A 118 19.48 -7.90 4.31
N ALA A 119 19.75 -7.90 3.00
CA ALA A 119 19.77 -6.67 2.19
C ALA A 119 18.39 -6.02 2.15
N VAL A 120 17.34 -6.83 1.98
CA VAL A 120 15.95 -6.36 2.00
C VAL A 120 15.54 -5.85 3.39
N LEU A 121 15.88 -6.56 4.47
CA LEU A 121 15.61 -6.11 5.83
C LEU A 121 16.28 -4.76 6.14
N ALA A 122 17.51 -4.56 5.65
CA ALA A 122 18.20 -3.29 5.78
C ALA A 122 17.45 -2.15 5.06
N GLU A 123 16.98 -2.38 3.84
CA GLU A 123 16.15 -1.41 3.09
C GLU A 123 14.81 -1.14 3.79
N LEU A 124 14.07 -2.17 4.18
CA LEU A 124 12.80 -2.04 4.89
C LEU A 124 12.95 -1.23 6.18
N LYS A 125 14.05 -1.43 6.91
CA LYS A 125 14.37 -0.66 8.11
C LYS A 125 14.62 0.83 7.81
N ARG A 126 15.20 1.19 6.66
CA ARG A 126 15.34 2.61 6.23
C ARG A 126 13.97 3.26 6.03
N PHE A 127 12.99 2.48 5.57
CA PHE A 127 11.59 2.87 5.42
C PHE A 127 10.77 2.77 6.71
N GLU A 128 11.39 2.37 7.83
CA GLU A 128 10.70 2.15 9.12
C GLU A 128 9.61 1.07 9.05
N ILE A 129 9.72 0.14 8.10
CA ILE A 129 8.89 -1.05 8.02
C ILE A 129 9.53 -2.12 8.89
N ASN A 130 8.77 -2.63 9.87
CA ASN A 130 9.19 -3.73 10.74
C ASN A 130 8.40 -5.00 10.33
N LEU A 131 9.11 -6.14 10.27
CA LEU A 131 8.55 -7.46 9.99
C LEU A 131 8.41 -8.29 11.27
#